data_AF-A0A2H0LRE9-F1
#
_entry.id   AF-A0A2H0LRE9-F1
#
_cell.length_a   1.000
_cell.length_b   1.000
_cell.length_c   1.000
_cell.angle_alpha   90.00
_cell.angle_beta   90.00
_cell.angle_gamma   90.00
#
_symmetry.space_group_name_H-M   'P 1'
#
loop_
_entity.id
_entity.type
_entity.pdbx_description
1 polymer ?
#
loop_
_entity_poly.entity_id
_entity_poly.type
_entity_poly.pdbx_seq_one_letter_code
_entity_poly.pdbx_strand_id
1 'polypeptide(L)'
;MSKKIMAMALVLVMAFSAAMPQAMAVNTAEHGKITGKSVVHGLASLVIWPGLGQYLNDNETKKNWTHAILGITQIFRLWSGWDAMIDRTGGRWDGKI
;
A
#
# COMPACT_ATOMS: atom_id res chain seq x y z
N MET A 1 -36.83 -7.24 15.43
CA MET A 1 -35.86 -7.23 14.30
C MET A 1 -35.06 -8.53 14.34
N SER A 2 -34.83 -9.21 13.21
CA SER A 2 -34.11 -10.50 13.26
C SER A 2 -32.62 -10.28 13.54
N LYS A 3 -31.99 -11.18 14.31
CA LYS A 3 -30.55 -11.10 14.64
C LYS A 3 -29.67 -11.02 13.38
N LYS A 4 -30.12 -11.61 12.27
CA LYS A 4 -29.45 -11.59 10.96
C LYS A 4 -29.46 -10.20 10.33
N ILE A 5 -30.58 -9.49 10.40
CA ILE A 5 -30.70 -8.11 9.89
C ILE A 5 -29.78 -7.18 10.69
N MET A 6 -29.72 -7.37 12.01
CA MET A 6 -28.84 -6.59 12.89
C MET A 6 -27.36 -6.83 12.59
N ALA A 7 -26.96 -8.08 12.36
CA ALA A 7 -25.59 -8.43 11.98
C ALA A 7 -25.21 -7.86 10.60
N MET A 8 -26.10 -7.95 9.60
CA MET A 8 -25.88 -7.35 8.28
C MET A 8 -25.74 -5.83 8.36
N ALA A 9 -26.59 -5.16 9.15
CA ALA A 9 -26.49 -3.73 9.35
C ALA A 9 -25.15 -3.34 9.99
N LEU A 10 -24.66 -4.13 10.96
CA LEU A 10 -23.38 -3.89 11.60
C LEU A 10 -22.19 -4.05 10.62
N VAL A 11 -22.21 -5.11 9.81
CA VAL A 11 -21.19 -5.34 8.77
C VAL A 11 -21.18 -4.22 7.73
N LEU A 12 -22.37 -3.77 7.30
CA LEU A 12 -22.49 -2.64 6.37
C LEU A 12 -21.95 -1.34 6.98
N VAL A 13 -22.27 -1.04 8.23
CA VAL A 13 -21.74 0.15 8.93
C VAL A 13 -20.22 0.08 9.05
N MET A 14 -19.65 -1.09 9.37
CA MET A 14 -18.20 -1.29 9.44
C MET A 14 -17.52 -1.17 8.06
N ALA A 15 -18.14 -1.70 7.01
CA ALA A 15 -17.62 -1.57 5.65
C ALA A 15 -17.65 -0.12 5.15
N PHE A 16 -18.75 0.61 5.43
CA PHE A 16 -18.89 2.02 5.06
C PHE A 16 -17.92 2.93 5.83
N SER A 17 -17.70 2.68 7.13
CA SER A 17 -16.77 3.48 7.94
C SER A 17 -15.30 3.25 7.57
N ALA A 18 -14.95 2.06 7.08
CA ALA A 18 -13.61 1.77 6.56
C ALA A 18 -13.34 2.41 5.19
N ALA A 19 -14.34 2.46 4.29
CA ALA A 19 -14.15 2.92 2.91
C ALA A 19 -14.18 4.45 2.74
N MET A 20 -14.97 5.18 3.53
CA MET A 20 -15.16 6.64 3.40
C MET A 20 -13.86 7.46 3.57
N PRO A 21 -12.98 7.18 4.56
CA PRO A 21 -11.75 7.95 4.74
C PRO A 21 -10.75 7.83 3.58
N GLN A 22 -10.83 6.75 2.81
CA GLN A 22 -9.98 6.46 1.65
C GLN A 22 -10.45 7.22 0.41
N ALA A 23 -11.77 7.26 0.17
CA ALA A 23 -12.35 7.91 -1.01
C ALA A 23 -12.20 9.45 -1.00
N MET A 24 -12.12 10.06 0.19
CA MET A 24 -12.00 11.52 0.37
C MET A 24 -10.54 11.97 0.57
N ALA A 25 -9.58 11.11 0.30
CA ALA A 25 -8.16 11.39 0.45
C ALA A 25 -7.58 12.14 -0.77
N VAL A 26 -6.89 13.26 -0.55
CA VAL A 26 -6.04 13.84 -1.59
C VAL A 26 -4.90 12.86 -1.86
N ASN A 27 -4.80 12.39 -3.11
CA ASN A 27 -3.71 11.53 -3.55
C ASN A 27 -2.46 12.39 -3.80
N THR A 28 -1.50 12.32 -2.88
CA THR A 28 -0.19 12.98 -2.98
C THR A 28 0.86 12.08 -3.62
N ALA A 29 0.47 10.95 -4.21
CA ALA A 29 1.43 10.03 -4.79
C ALA A 29 1.92 10.56 -6.14
N GLU A 30 3.23 10.64 -6.29
CA GLU A 30 3.89 11.01 -7.52
C GLU A 30 4.64 9.80 -8.07
N HIS A 31 4.68 9.65 -9.39
CA HIS A 31 5.41 8.58 -10.04
C HIS A 31 6.73 9.12 -10.58
N GLY A 32 7.82 8.47 -10.19
CA GLY A 32 9.13 8.72 -10.77
C GLY A 32 9.28 8.10 -12.16
N LYS A 33 10.52 7.98 -12.62
CA LYS A 33 10.84 7.40 -13.92
C LYS A 33 11.20 5.93 -13.77
N ILE A 34 10.60 5.09 -14.63
CA ILE A 34 11.04 3.71 -14.77
C ILE A 34 12.42 3.71 -15.45
N THR A 35 13.41 3.18 -14.76
CA THR A 35 14.78 3.03 -15.22
C THR A 35 15.26 1.60 -14.99
N GLY A 36 16.41 1.22 -15.56
CA GLY A 36 17.02 -0.08 -15.25
C GLY A 36 17.26 -0.26 -13.74
N LYS A 37 17.62 0.82 -13.04
CA LYS A 37 17.79 0.84 -11.58
C LYS A 37 16.47 0.55 -10.87
N SER A 38 15.40 1.27 -11.21
CA SER A 38 14.11 1.08 -10.54
C SER A 38 13.50 -0.29 -10.83
N VAL A 39 13.74 -0.88 -12.00
CA VAL A 39 13.36 -2.28 -12.29
C VAL A 39 14.05 -3.25 -11.33
N VAL A 40 15.35 -3.09 -11.10
CA VAL A 40 16.08 -3.92 -10.11
C VAL A 40 15.53 -3.71 -8.70
N HIS A 41 15.19 -2.48 -8.33
CA HIS A 41 14.57 -2.20 -7.04
C HIS A 41 13.18 -2.85 -6.91
N GLY A 42 12.38 -2.83 -7.98
CA GLY A 42 11.12 -3.55 -8.07
C GLY A 42 11.29 -5.05 -7.85
N LEU A 43 12.28 -5.66 -8.51
CA LEU A 43 12.64 -7.07 -8.31
C LEU A 43 13.13 -7.35 -6.90
N ALA A 44 13.91 -6.45 -6.29
CA ALA A 44 14.35 -6.58 -4.91
C ALA A 44 13.14 -6.63 -3.94
N SER A 45 12.15 -5.75 -4.13
CA SER A 45 10.89 -5.79 -3.39
C SER A 45 10.06 -7.05 -3.67
N LEU A 46 10.06 -7.52 -4.91
CA LEU A 46 9.22 -8.64 -5.35
C LEU A 46 9.81 -10.01 -4.98
N VAL A 47 11.13 -10.18 -5.04
CA VAL A 47 11.79 -11.49 -4.95
C VAL A 47 12.53 -11.66 -3.62
N ILE A 48 13.16 -10.60 -3.12
CA ILE A 48 13.93 -10.68 -1.88
C ILE A 48 13.00 -10.38 -0.70
N TRP A 49 12.58 -9.12 -0.57
CA TRP A 49 11.80 -8.68 0.59
C TRP A 49 10.93 -7.47 0.26
N PRO A 50 9.62 -7.51 0.56
CA PRO A 50 8.75 -6.36 0.29
C PRO A 50 9.18 -5.13 1.09
N GLY A 51 9.23 -3.96 0.45
CA GLY A 51 9.73 -2.72 1.03
C GLY A 51 11.20 -2.43 0.75
N LEU A 52 11.98 -3.41 0.26
CA LEU A 52 13.39 -3.23 -0.04
C LEU A 52 13.62 -2.27 -1.22
N GLY A 53 12.81 -2.39 -2.28
CA GLY A 53 12.85 -1.49 -3.42
C GLY A 53 12.48 -0.05 -3.06
N GLN A 54 11.54 0.14 -2.13
CA GLN A 54 11.24 1.48 -1.61
C GLN A 54 12.43 2.05 -0.84
N TYR A 55 13.08 1.24 0.01
CA TYR A 55 14.31 1.64 0.68
C TYR A 55 15.42 2.02 -0.31
N LEU A 56 15.61 1.26 -1.39
CA LEU A 56 16.60 1.54 -2.44
C LEU A 56 16.26 2.77 -3.31
N ASN A 57 14.99 3.17 -3.33
CA ASN A 57 14.52 4.40 -3.96
C ASN A 57 14.61 5.63 -3.04
N ASP A 58 15.18 5.50 -1.84
CA ASP A 58 15.24 6.58 -0.85
C ASP A 58 13.84 7.11 -0.46
N ASN A 59 12.82 6.24 -0.51
CA ASN A 59 11.47 6.58 -0.06
C ASN A 59 11.40 6.74 1.46
N GLU A 60 10.36 7.46 1.91
CA GLU A 60 10.08 7.69 3.32
C GLU A 60 10.05 6.39 4.14
N THR A 61 10.68 6.41 5.32
CA THR A 61 10.77 5.24 6.21
C THR A 61 9.42 4.60 6.50
N LYS A 62 8.37 5.39 6.72
CA LYS A 62 7.00 4.89 6.97
C LYS A 62 6.45 4.03 5.83
N LYS A 63 6.78 4.39 4.59
CA LYS A 63 6.38 3.66 3.39
C LYS A 63 7.12 2.32 3.33
N ASN A 64 8.42 2.31 3.58
CA ASN A 64 9.25 1.09 3.61
C ASN A 64 8.68 0.08 4.62
N TRP A 65 8.35 0.54 5.83
CA TRP A 65 7.71 -0.29 6.86
C TRP A 65 6.34 -0.81 6.44
N THR A 66 5.51 0.04 5.83
CA THR A 66 4.17 -0.39 5.40
C THR A 66 4.25 -1.49 4.36
N HIS A 67 5.14 -1.34 3.37
CA HIS A 67 5.37 -2.38 2.38
C HIS A 67 5.97 -3.64 2.99
N ALA A 68 6.90 -3.53 3.94
CA ALA A 68 7.45 -4.69 4.65
C ALA A 68 6.39 -5.45 5.45
N ILE A 69 5.53 -4.75 6.20
CA ILE A 69 4.52 -5.37 7.06
C ILE A 69 3.36 -5.93 6.22
N LEU A 70 2.77 -5.13 5.34
CA LEU A 70 1.64 -5.58 4.52
C LEU A 70 2.09 -6.63 3.50
N GLY A 71 3.32 -6.51 2.98
CA GLY A 71 3.91 -7.44 2.01
C GLY A 71 4.04 -8.88 2.51
N ILE A 72 4.02 -9.13 3.82
CA ILE A 72 3.97 -10.48 4.39
C ILE A 72 2.72 -11.24 3.90
N THR A 73 1.61 -10.53 3.69
CA THR A 73 0.34 -11.12 3.22
C THR A 73 0.34 -11.51 1.75
N GLN A 74 1.51 -11.51 1.08
CA GLN A 74 1.81 -11.89 -0.30
C GLN A 74 1.13 -11.03 -1.39
N ILE A 75 -0.14 -10.64 -1.24
CA ILE A 75 -0.85 -9.78 -2.21
C ILE A 75 -0.16 -8.41 -2.30
N PHE A 76 0.27 -7.85 -1.16
CA PHE A 76 0.97 -6.57 -1.13
C PHE A 76 2.44 -6.65 -1.55
N ARG A 77 2.96 -7.86 -1.84
CA ARG A 77 4.31 -8.05 -2.37
C ARG A 77 4.42 -7.63 -3.84
N LEU A 78 3.42 -7.99 -4.64
CA LEU A 78 3.29 -7.51 -6.03
C LEU A 78 3.16 -6.00 -6.07
N TRP A 79 2.35 -5.45 -5.17
CA TRP A 79 2.21 -4.01 -5.02
C TRP A 79 3.52 -3.35 -4.59
N SER A 80 4.26 -3.93 -3.65
CA SER A 80 5.59 -3.44 -3.25
C SER A 80 6.60 -3.47 -4.40
N GLY A 81 6.63 -4.52 -5.21
CA GLY A 81 7.49 -4.58 -6.40
C GLY A 81 7.12 -3.53 -7.44
N TRP A 82 5.82 -3.41 -7.76
CA TRP A 82 5.32 -2.42 -8.70
C TRP A 82 5.64 -1.00 -8.24
N ASP A 83 5.33 -0.69 -6.99
CA ASP A 83 5.50 0.63 -6.38
C ASP A 83 6.97 1.08 -6.35
N ALA A 84 7.91 0.14 -6.15
CA ALA A 84 9.34 0.39 -6.25
C ALA A 84 9.79 0.56 -7.72
N MET A 85 9.23 -0.22 -8.65
CA MET A 85 9.59 -0.14 -10.07
C MET A 85 9.24 1.21 -10.69
N ILE A 86 8.07 1.75 -10.35
CA ILE A 86 7.63 3.07 -10.84
C ILE A 86 8.20 4.22 -10.02
N ASP A 87 9.05 3.92 -9.05
CA ASP A 87 9.62 4.90 -8.13
C ASP A 87 8.54 5.84 -7.57
N ARG A 88 7.46 5.24 -7.06
CA ARG A 88 6.36 6.03 -6.52
C ARG A 88 6.82 6.64 -5.21
N THR A 89 6.66 7.94 -5.08
CA THR A 89 6.85 8.69 -3.84
C THR A 89 5.49 9.16 -3.32
N GLY A 90 5.43 9.56 -2.05
CA GLY A 90 4.17 9.96 -1.44
C GLY A 90 3.12 8.85 -1.44
N GLY A 91 1.85 9.23 -1.34
CA GLY A 91 0.76 8.35 -0.96
C GLY A 91 0.46 8.44 0.54
N ARG A 92 -0.65 7.84 0.96
CA ARG A 92 -1.17 8.02 2.32
C ARG A 92 -0.56 6.97 3.25
N TRP A 93 0.31 7.40 4.17
CA TRP A 93 1.10 6.51 5.04
C TRP A 93 1.11 6.94 6.52
N ASP A 94 0.45 8.05 6.87
CA ASP A 94 0.28 8.52 8.27
C ASP A 94 -0.99 7.93 8.90
N GLY A 95 -1.04 6.61 9.02
CA GLY A 95 -2.16 5.90 9.69
C GLY A 95 -3.47 5.88 8.92
N LYS A 96 -3.42 6.16 7.62
CA LYS A 96 -4.58 6.07 6.73
C LYS A 96 -4.14 5.41 5.43
N ILE A 97 -4.37 4.10 5.31
CA ILE A 97 -4.44 3.42 4.00
C ILE A 97 -5.78 3.80 3.38
#